data_AF-A0A2U2X340-F1
#
_entry.id   AF-A0A2U2X340-F1
#
_cell.length_a   1.000
_cell.length_b   1.000
_cell.length_c   1.000
_cell.angle_alpha   90.00
_cell.angle_beta   90.00
_cell.angle_gamma   90.00
#
_symmetry.space_group_name_H-M   'P 1'
#
loop_
_entity.id
_entity.type
_entity.pdbx_description
1 polymer ?
#
loop_
_entity_poly.entity_id
_entity_poly.type
_entity_poly.pdbx_seq_one_letter_code
_entity_poly.pdbx_strand_id
1 'polypeptide(L)'
;MKTSITLSITTILLAFNCLAQSVGINTTGAGPDNSAVLDLNATDKGFLITRADTANITSPAFGLMTLAPSDSCLYMFSGNAWIGMGGGGSNCSCSPPAPPNSGSPSFTCGSTSLIDTRDNKTYGTVQIGNQCWMSENLNYTPTTGNSWCYQLNPAKCVTYGRLYDWDVAANNTSSNTNPSGVKGICPTGWHLPSDAEWKELEMGLGMSQADADATGYRGTNEGDQLKTSSWGGNNSTGFTALPGGSRFSSGANFYNDGIAGFWWSATENSNMAWRRDIALTQGKIRRVTSDKDSGFSVRCIKD
;
A
#
# COMPACT_ATOMS: atom_id res chain seq x y z
N MET A 1 -78.37 61.90 0.20
CA MET A 1 -77.65 60.70 0.68
C MET A 1 -76.77 60.21 -0.45
N LYS A 2 -75.45 60.39 -0.36
CA LYS A 2 -74.49 59.80 -1.30
C LYS A 2 -73.84 58.63 -0.57
N THR A 3 -74.11 57.41 -1.03
CA THR A 3 -73.57 56.18 -0.47
C THR A 3 -72.23 55.90 -1.14
N SER A 4 -71.13 56.07 -0.39
CA SER A 4 -69.79 55.70 -0.84
C SER A 4 -69.57 54.21 -0.55
N ILE A 5 -69.34 53.42 -1.60
CA ILE A 5 -68.95 52.00 -1.49
C ILE A 5 -67.42 51.95 -1.53
N THR A 6 -66.81 51.55 -0.42
CA THR A 6 -65.35 51.38 -0.31
C THR A 6 -65.02 49.93 -0.68
N LEU A 7 -64.34 49.73 -1.81
CA LEU A 7 -63.87 48.42 -2.26
C LEU A 7 -62.47 48.16 -1.68
N SER A 8 -62.38 47.28 -0.67
CA SER A 8 -61.10 46.86 -0.10
C SER A 8 -60.50 45.73 -0.94
N ILE A 9 -59.39 46.01 -1.63
CA ILE A 9 -58.61 45.01 -2.37
C ILE A 9 -57.58 44.41 -1.41
N THR A 10 -57.81 43.18 -0.97
CA THR A 10 -56.87 42.44 -0.13
C THR A 10 -55.78 41.83 -1.02
N THR A 11 -54.57 42.35 -0.97
CA THR A 11 -53.41 41.80 -1.69
C THR A 11 -52.89 40.57 -0.95
N ILE A 12 -53.09 39.37 -1.51
CA ILE A 12 -52.53 38.13 -0.97
C ILE A 12 -51.08 38.01 -1.45
N LEU A 13 -50.11 38.21 -0.55
CA LEU A 13 -48.71 37.88 -0.80
C LEU A 13 -48.52 36.36 -0.69
N LEU A 14 -48.34 35.68 -1.83
CA LEU A 14 -47.89 34.29 -1.88
C LEU A 14 -46.36 34.25 -1.79
N ALA A 15 -45.82 33.78 -0.67
CA ALA A 15 -44.40 33.52 -0.52
C ALA A 15 -44.07 32.16 -1.18
N PHE A 16 -43.44 32.18 -2.36
CA PHE A 16 -42.86 30.98 -2.95
C PHE A 16 -41.52 30.68 -2.29
N ASN A 17 -41.46 29.63 -1.47
CA ASN A 17 -40.18 29.06 -1.04
C ASN A 17 -39.63 28.21 -2.18
N CYS A 18 -38.76 28.79 -3.01
CA CYS A 18 -37.98 28.01 -3.97
C CYS A 18 -36.78 27.39 -3.24
N LEU A 19 -36.83 26.09 -3.00
CA LEU A 19 -35.66 25.33 -2.55
C LEU A 19 -34.87 24.90 -3.78
N ALA A 20 -33.87 25.68 -4.16
CA ALA A 20 -32.91 25.28 -5.19
C ALA A 20 -31.88 24.32 -4.55
N GLN A 21 -31.88 23.06 -4.99
CA GLN A 21 -30.80 22.11 -4.76
C GLN A 21 -30.04 21.94 -6.08
N SER A 22 -28.72 21.76 -6.01
CA SER A 22 -27.84 21.63 -7.19
C SER A 22 -27.89 22.87 -8.09
N VAL A 23 -27.10 23.89 -7.74
CA VAL A 23 -26.96 25.13 -8.50
C VAL A 23 -25.76 25.02 -9.46
N GLY A 24 -26.02 25.07 -10.77
CA GLY A 24 -24.98 25.21 -11.78
C GLY A 24 -24.85 26.68 -12.21
N ILE A 25 -23.63 27.23 -12.17
CA ILE A 25 -23.32 28.55 -12.73
C ILE A 25 -22.32 28.34 -13.87
N ASN A 26 -22.82 28.40 -15.09
CA ASN A 26 -22.03 28.23 -16.31
C ASN A 26 -22.64 29.00 -17.48
N THR A 27 -21.88 29.17 -18.54
CA THR A 27 -22.32 29.86 -19.77
C THR A 27 -23.00 28.93 -20.78
N THR A 28 -23.00 27.62 -20.54
CA THR A 28 -23.47 26.59 -21.48
C THR A 28 -24.89 26.11 -21.22
N GLY A 29 -25.46 26.42 -20.06
CA GLY A 29 -26.74 25.88 -19.59
C GLY A 29 -26.67 24.42 -19.14
N ALA A 30 -25.47 23.86 -18.96
CA ALA A 30 -25.31 22.50 -18.47
C ALA A 30 -25.87 22.35 -17.05
N GLY A 31 -26.49 21.21 -16.76
CA GLY A 31 -26.84 20.84 -15.39
C GLY A 31 -25.58 20.72 -14.52
N PRO A 32 -25.66 21.06 -13.24
CA PRO A 32 -24.55 20.85 -12.31
C PRO A 32 -24.26 19.36 -12.14
N ASP A 33 -23.03 19.02 -11.77
CA ASP A 33 -22.66 17.65 -11.42
C ASP A 33 -23.56 17.06 -10.31
N ASN A 34 -23.93 15.78 -10.44
CA ASN A 34 -24.82 15.10 -9.49
C ASN A 34 -24.26 15.03 -8.06
N SER A 35 -22.95 15.19 -7.89
CA SER A 35 -22.27 15.21 -6.60
C SER A 35 -22.12 16.62 -6.00
N ALA A 36 -22.51 17.68 -6.73
CA ALA A 36 -22.31 19.06 -6.34
C ALA A 36 -23.61 19.78 -5.96
N VAL A 37 -23.59 20.48 -4.82
CA VAL A 37 -24.63 21.45 -4.47
C VAL A 37 -24.40 22.78 -5.20
N LEU A 38 -23.14 23.12 -5.49
CA LEU A 38 -22.72 24.27 -6.30
C LEU A 38 -21.66 23.80 -7.30
N ASP A 39 -21.92 23.99 -8.59
CA ASP A 39 -20.99 23.70 -9.69
C ASP A 39 -20.72 24.97 -10.49
N LEU A 40 -19.45 25.31 -10.68
CA LEU A 40 -18.99 26.50 -11.40
C LEU A 40 -18.17 26.08 -12.61
N ASN A 41 -18.67 26.36 -13.81
CA ASN A 41 -17.97 26.02 -15.04
C ASN A 41 -17.86 27.26 -15.95
N ALA A 42 -16.65 27.81 -16.06
CA ALA A 42 -16.32 28.92 -16.93
C ALA A 42 -14.92 28.72 -17.52
N THR A 43 -14.72 29.19 -18.75
CA THR A 43 -13.43 29.08 -19.46
C THR A 43 -12.55 30.33 -19.28
N ASP A 44 -13.14 31.45 -18.88
CA ASP A 44 -12.51 32.78 -18.80
C ASP A 44 -12.72 33.49 -17.45
N LYS A 45 -13.40 32.84 -16.50
CA LYS A 45 -13.71 33.38 -15.17
C LYS A 45 -13.37 32.37 -14.08
N GLY A 46 -13.10 32.87 -12.87
CA GLY A 46 -12.85 32.05 -11.69
C GLY A 46 -13.84 32.33 -10.57
N PHE A 47 -13.69 31.61 -9.46
CA PHE A 47 -14.47 31.80 -8.24
C PHE A 47 -13.68 32.64 -7.23
N LEU A 48 -14.24 33.79 -6.83
CA LEU A 48 -13.71 34.55 -5.71
C LEU A 48 -14.33 34.03 -4.42
N ILE A 49 -13.53 33.27 -3.67
CA ILE A 49 -13.85 32.88 -2.31
C ILE A 49 -13.78 34.08 -1.36
N THR A 50 -14.39 33.98 -0.17
CA THR A 50 -14.33 35.02 0.87
C THR A 50 -12.89 35.48 1.10
N ARG A 51 -12.65 36.79 1.10
CA ARG A 51 -11.33 37.38 1.35
C ARG A 51 -11.30 38.05 2.72
N ALA A 52 -10.89 37.30 3.72
CA ALA A 52 -10.77 37.79 5.08
C ALA A 52 -9.62 37.08 5.79
N ASP A 53 -8.85 37.84 6.58
CA ASP A 53 -7.84 37.26 7.45
C ASP A 53 -8.50 36.38 8.51
N THR A 54 -7.90 35.22 8.77
CA THR A 54 -8.42 34.21 9.69
C THR A 54 -8.65 34.75 11.10
N ALA A 55 -7.83 35.71 11.54
CA ALA A 55 -7.97 36.40 12.82
C ALA A 55 -9.24 37.26 12.95
N ASN A 56 -9.83 37.68 11.83
CA ASN A 56 -11.05 38.50 11.80
C ASN A 56 -12.34 37.67 11.81
N ILE A 57 -12.23 36.34 11.71
CA ILE A 57 -13.38 35.43 11.69
C ILE A 57 -13.53 34.78 13.06
N THR A 58 -14.39 35.36 13.90
CA THR A 58 -14.72 34.81 15.22
C THR A 58 -15.88 33.81 15.08
N SER A 59 -15.67 32.54 15.39
CA SER A 59 -16.63 31.42 15.19
C SER A 59 -16.79 30.90 13.75
N PRO A 60 -15.70 30.49 13.08
CA PRO A 60 -15.79 29.84 11.77
C PRO A 60 -16.52 28.48 11.86
N ALA A 61 -17.33 28.17 10.84
CA ALA A 61 -17.94 26.86 10.70
C ALA A 61 -16.94 25.83 10.13
N PHE A 62 -17.13 24.55 10.44
CA PHE A 62 -16.36 23.46 9.83
C PHE A 62 -16.43 23.54 8.30
N GLY A 63 -15.27 23.46 7.63
CA GLY A 63 -15.16 23.55 6.18
C GLY A 63 -15.25 24.97 5.62
N LEU A 64 -15.36 26.01 6.46
CA LEU A 64 -15.30 27.39 6.00
C LEU A 64 -13.95 27.66 5.35
N MET A 65 -13.96 28.26 4.16
CA MET A 65 -12.76 28.60 3.43
C MET A 65 -12.63 30.13 3.24
N THR A 66 -11.41 30.64 3.30
CA THR A 66 -11.11 32.07 3.09
C THR A 66 -9.73 32.24 2.45
N LEU A 67 -9.55 33.27 1.65
CA LEU A 67 -8.25 33.75 1.20
C LEU A 67 -7.84 34.92 2.09
N ALA A 68 -6.82 34.74 2.93
CA ALA A 68 -6.35 35.77 3.84
C ALA A 68 -5.50 36.82 3.07
N PRO A 69 -5.92 38.10 3.01
CA PRO A 69 -5.17 39.12 2.28
C PRO A 69 -3.80 39.44 2.88
N SER A 70 -3.64 39.29 4.20
CA SER A 70 -2.39 39.63 4.91
C SER A 70 -1.20 38.75 4.51
N ASP A 71 -1.45 37.49 4.13
CA ASP A 71 -0.41 36.53 3.78
C ASP A 71 -0.64 35.85 2.41
N SER A 72 -1.72 36.18 1.69
CA SER A 72 -2.04 35.61 0.39
C SER A 72 -2.20 34.08 0.39
N CYS A 73 -2.62 33.50 1.52
CA CYS A 73 -2.87 32.07 1.66
C CYS A 73 -4.36 31.73 1.64
N LEU A 74 -4.70 30.62 1.00
CA LEU A 74 -6.01 29.99 1.09
C LEU A 74 -6.05 29.14 2.37
N TYR A 75 -7.08 29.31 3.18
CA TYR A 75 -7.30 28.58 4.41
C TYR A 75 -8.64 27.84 4.40
N MET A 76 -8.71 26.69 5.08
CA MET A 76 -9.95 26.01 5.45
C MET A 76 -9.98 25.74 6.95
N PHE A 77 -11.13 25.97 7.58
CA PHE A 77 -11.31 25.71 9.00
C PHE A 77 -11.67 24.24 9.23
N SER A 78 -10.84 23.53 10.01
CA SER A 78 -11.01 22.10 10.31
C SER A 78 -12.04 21.80 11.39
N GLY A 79 -12.71 22.82 11.94
CA GLY A 79 -13.53 22.70 13.16
C GLY A 79 -12.76 23.09 14.43
N ASN A 80 -11.42 23.03 14.38
CA ASN A 80 -10.56 23.36 15.53
C ASN A 80 -9.55 24.46 15.20
N ALA A 81 -9.06 24.52 13.96
CA ALA A 81 -8.04 25.50 13.54
C ALA A 81 -8.15 25.81 12.04
N TRP A 82 -7.55 26.92 11.62
CA TRP A 82 -7.35 27.24 10.22
C TRP A 82 -6.15 26.48 9.66
N ILE A 83 -6.34 25.76 8.56
CA ILE A 83 -5.31 24.98 7.86
C ILE A 83 -5.05 25.63 6.51
N GLY A 84 -3.78 25.96 6.23
CA GLY A 84 -3.36 26.48 4.93
C GLY A 84 -3.50 25.41 3.85
N MET A 85 -4.04 25.78 2.69
CA MET A 85 -4.32 24.88 1.56
C MET A 85 -3.49 25.20 0.31
N GLY A 86 -2.61 26.19 0.36
CA GLY A 86 -1.85 26.72 -0.76
C GLY A 86 -2.01 28.23 -0.93
N GLY A 87 -1.15 28.86 -1.74
CA GLY A 87 -1.14 30.31 -1.95
C GLY A 87 0.25 30.86 -2.28
N GLY A 88 0.35 32.18 -2.44
CA GLY A 88 1.59 32.87 -2.82
C GLY A 88 2.48 33.30 -1.65
N GLY A 89 2.02 33.16 -0.41
CA GLY A 89 2.75 33.55 0.79
C GLY A 89 3.61 32.44 1.42
N SER A 90 4.45 32.83 2.37
CA SER A 90 5.40 31.93 3.06
C SER A 90 4.76 30.93 4.01
N ASN A 91 3.49 31.13 4.40
CA ASN A 91 2.78 30.30 5.39
C ASN A 91 1.72 29.37 4.77
N CYS A 92 1.69 29.24 3.44
CA CYS A 92 0.59 28.56 2.76
C CYS A 92 0.74 27.04 2.66
N SER A 93 1.65 26.42 3.43
CA SER A 93 1.84 24.98 3.40
C SER A 93 0.67 24.24 4.03
N CYS A 94 0.18 23.19 3.37
CA CYS A 94 -0.64 22.13 3.98
C CYS A 94 0.21 21.31 4.97
N SER A 95 0.73 21.95 6.02
CA SER A 95 1.41 21.25 7.10
C SER A 95 0.45 21.25 8.30
N PRO A 96 -0.08 20.08 8.72
CA PRO A 96 -0.78 20.02 9.99
C PRO A 96 0.16 20.51 11.11
N PRO A 97 -0.36 21.11 12.20
CA PRO A 97 0.46 21.57 13.30
C PRO A 97 1.36 20.42 13.76
N ALA A 98 2.68 20.64 13.70
CA ALA A 98 3.64 19.61 14.06
C ALA A 98 3.38 19.16 15.52
N PRO A 99 3.20 17.86 15.79
CA PRO A 99 3.21 17.38 17.15
C PRO A 99 4.56 17.75 17.79
N PRO A 100 4.61 18.10 19.08
CA PRO A 100 5.86 18.32 19.78
C PRO A 100 6.58 16.97 19.87
N ASN A 101 7.48 16.73 18.90
CA ASN A 101 8.55 15.73 18.80
C ASN A 101 8.76 15.36 17.32
N SER A 102 9.41 16.25 16.58
CA SER A 102 9.85 16.03 15.20
C SER A 102 11.09 15.15 15.16
N GLY A 103 10.87 13.88 15.43
CA GLY A 103 11.69 12.78 14.95
C GLY A 103 10.72 11.73 14.43
N SER A 104 10.21 11.92 13.21
CA SER A 104 9.58 10.79 12.51
C SER A 104 10.63 9.68 12.53
N PRO A 105 10.35 8.48 13.06
CA PRO A 105 11.31 7.40 12.94
C PRO A 105 11.48 7.16 11.45
N SER A 106 12.60 7.61 10.89
CA SER A 106 13.00 7.24 9.54
C SER A 106 13.06 5.72 9.57
N PHE A 107 12.21 5.07 8.77
CA PHE A 107 12.21 3.63 8.69
C PHE A 107 13.66 3.17 8.45
N THR A 108 14.21 2.44 9.40
CA THR A 108 15.57 1.94 9.35
C THR A 108 15.48 0.43 9.29
N CYS A 109 15.91 -0.17 8.18
CA CYS A 109 15.83 -1.60 8.00
C CYS A 109 16.56 -2.35 9.13
N GLY A 110 16.00 -3.44 9.64
CA GLY A 110 16.56 -4.18 10.78
C GLY A 110 16.19 -3.62 12.15
N SER A 111 15.89 -2.32 12.26
CA SER A 111 15.50 -1.67 13.53
C SER A 111 14.00 -1.35 13.59
N THR A 112 13.39 -1.11 12.43
CA THR A 112 11.96 -0.80 12.31
C THR A 112 11.22 -2.00 11.73
N SER A 113 10.17 -2.44 12.42
CA SER A 113 9.26 -3.46 11.89
C SER A 113 8.33 -2.88 10.84
N LEU A 114 7.99 -3.69 9.83
CA LEU A 114 6.94 -3.40 8.88
C LEU A 114 5.58 -3.61 9.54
N ILE A 115 4.71 -2.60 9.51
CA ILE A 115 3.32 -2.72 9.92
C ILE A 115 2.46 -2.77 8.66
N ASP A 116 1.81 -3.91 8.42
CA ASP A 116 0.83 -4.05 7.35
C ASP A 116 -0.50 -3.45 7.81
N THR A 117 -0.85 -2.27 7.29
CA THR A 117 -2.05 -1.53 7.70
C THR A 117 -3.35 -2.21 7.28
N ARG A 118 -3.29 -3.22 6.41
CA ARG A 118 -4.48 -3.95 5.93
C ARG A 118 -5.03 -4.91 6.98
N ASP A 119 -4.17 -5.44 7.86
CA ASP A 119 -4.54 -6.39 8.91
C ASP A 119 -3.89 -6.09 10.28
N ASN A 120 -3.17 -4.97 10.39
CA ASN A 120 -2.39 -4.54 11.55
C ASN A 120 -1.32 -5.55 12.01
N LYS A 121 -0.89 -6.46 11.11
CA LYS A 121 0.17 -7.40 11.44
C LYS A 121 1.54 -6.73 11.31
N THR A 122 2.38 -6.96 12.31
CA THR A 122 3.75 -6.46 12.34
C THR A 122 4.71 -7.57 11.94
N TYR A 123 5.67 -7.25 11.08
CA TYR A 123 6.69 -8.16 10.59
C TYR A 123 8.07 -7.57 10.84
N GLY A 124 9.02 -8.39 11.29
CA GLY A 124 10.42 -7.99 11.36
C GLY A 124 11.00 -7.69 9.97
N THR A 125 12.06 -6.89 9.95
CA THR A 125 12.79 -6.54 8.73
C THR A 125 14.28 -6.74 8.94
N VAL A 126 15.04 -6.90 7.87
CA VAL A 126 16.48 -7.15 7.94
C VAL A 126 17.19 -6.62 6.69
N GLN A 127 18.33 -5.95 6.92
CA GLN A 127 19.18 -5.45 5.85
C GLN A 127 20.15 -6.54 5.41
N ILE A 128 20.11 -6.92 4.13
CA ILE A 128 21.04 -7.89 3.53
C ILE A 128 21.64 -7.24 2.29
N GLY A 129 22.93 -6.90 2.36
CA GLY A 129 23.56 -6.05 1.35
C GLY A 129 22.84 -4.70 1.23
N ASN A 130 22.42 -4.33 0.02
CA ASN A 130 21.69 -3.09 -0.23
C ASN A 130 20.17 -3.25 -0.09
N GLN A 131 19.69 -4.47 0.13
CA GLN A 131 18.26 -4.79 0.10
C GLN A 131 17.68 -4.90 1.51
N CYS A 132 16.48 -4.33 1.69
CA CYS A 132 15.74 -4.45 2.94
C CYS A 132 14.63 -5.49 2.82
N TRP A 133 14.82 -6.64 3.46
CA TRP A 133 13.92 -7.78 3.37
C TRP A 133 13.00 -7.87 4.58
N MET A 134 11.79 -8.40 4.39
CA MET A 134 11.04 -8.95 5.52
C MET A 134 11.85 -10.12 6.13
N SER A 135 11.90 -10.22 7.46
CA SER A 135 12.49 -11.36 8.18
C SER A 135 11.48 -12.49 8.43
N GLU A 136 10.21 -12.26 8.13
CA GLU A 136 9.14 -13.25 8.26
C GLU A 136 8.36 -13.39 6.95
N ASN A 137 7.72 -14.54 6.76
CA ASN A 137 6.85 -14.74 5.60
C ASN A 137 5.54 -13.96 5.79
N LEU A 138 5.03 -13.38 4.71
CA LEU A 138 3.74 -12.70 4.72
C LEU A 138 2.61 -13.66 5.14
N ASN A 139 1.66 -13.15 5.93
CA ASN A 139 0.49 -13.90 6.38
C ASN A 139 -0.80 -13.06 6.25
N TYR A 140 -0.87 -12.27 5.19
CA TYR A 140 -2.05 -11.51 4.83
C TYR A 140 -3.08 -12.40 4.11
N THR A 141 -4.36 -12.30 4.46
CA THR A 141 -5.41 -13.05 3.75
C THR A 141 -5.95 -12.19 2.61
N PRO A 142 -5.76 -12.59 1.33
CA PRO A 142 -6.24 -11.82 0.19
C PRO A 142 -7.78 -11.82 0.13
N THR A 143 -8.35 -10.77 -0.44
CA THR A 143 -9.80 -10.68 -0.72
C THR A 143 -10.23 -11.56 -1.90
N THR A 144 -9.30 -11.81 -2.84
CA THR A 144 -9.54 -12.57 -4.07
C THR A 144 -8.35 -13.48 -4.38
N GLY A 145 -8.62 -14.59 -5.08
CA GLY A 145 -7.62 -15.59 -5.45
C GLY A 145 -7.26 -16.54 -4.31
N ASN A 146 -6.31 -17.45 -4.53
CA ASN A 146 -6.08 -18.54 -3.59
C ASN A 146 -4.92 -18.29 -2.63
N SER A 147 -5.18 -18.64 -1.37
CA SER A 147 -4.16 -18.71 -0.35
C SER A 147 -4.50 -19.75 0.71
N TRP A 148 -3.49 -20.33 1.34
CA TRP A 148 -3.68 -21.43 2.27
C TRP A 148 -2.71 -21.35 3.45
N CYS A 149 -3.20 -21.76 4.61
CA CYS A 149 -2.32 -22.27 5.64
C CYS A 149 -1.89 -23.70 5.26
N TYR A 150 -0.67 -24.08 5.62
CA TYR A 150 -0.23 -25.45 5.39
C TYR A 150 -1.21 -26.46 6.02
N GLN A 151 -1.63 -27.48 5.26
CA GLN A 151 -2.66 -28.46 5.64
C GLN A 151 -3.98 -27.84 6.12
N LEU A 152 -4.30 -26.61 5.69
CA LEU A 152 -5.48 -25.86 6.12
C LEU A 152 -5.52 -25.63 7.64
N ASN A 153 -4.38 -25.73 8.32
CA ASN A 153 -4.28 -25.54 9.77
C ASN A 153 -3.90 -24.07 10.08
N PRO A 154 -4.77 -23.27 10.71
CA PRO A 154 -4.48 -21.88 11.05
C PRO A 154 -3.22 -21.68 11.89
N ALA A 155 -2.86 -22.64 12.77
CA ALA A 155 -1.65 -22.57 13.56
C ALA A 155 -0.38 -22.54 12.68
N LYS A 156 -0.40 -23.22 11.52
CA LYS A 156 0.72 -23.21 10.57
C LYS A 156 0.89 -21.85 9.89
N CYS A 157 -0.20 -21.11 9.65
CA CYS A 157 -0.10 -19.72 9.20
C CYS A 157 0.57 -18.81 10.24
N VAL A 158 0.31 -19.04 11.53
CA VAL A 158 0.94 -18.27 12.60
C VAL A 158 2.45 -18.54 12.62
N THR A 159 2.86 -19.80 12.50
CA THR A 159 4.28 -20.18 12.56
C THR A 159 5.07 -19.88 11.29
N TYR A 160 4.51 -20.18 10.11
CA TYR A 160 5.27 -20.15 8.85
C TYR A 160 4.83 -19.07 7.87
N GLY A 161 3.79 -18.32 8.20
CA GLY A 161 3.10 -17.48 7.22
C GLY A 161 2.21 -18.30 6.28
N ARG A 162 1.68 -17.63 5.26
CA ARG A 162 0.68 -18.18 4.35
C ARG A 162 1.32 -18.56 3.02
N LEU A 163 0.71 -19.52 2.34
CA LEU A 163 1.06 -19.95 1.00
C LEU A 163 0.10 -19.28 0.02
N TYR A 164 0.64 -18.73 -1.06
CA TYR A 164 -0.11 -18.01 -2.11
C TYR A 164 0.14 -18.68 -3.45
N ASP A 165 -0.88 -18.75 -4.30
CA ASP A 165 -0.63 -18.95 -5.72
C ASP A 165 0.13 -17.74 -6.30
N TRP A 166 0.77 -17.93 -7.46
CA TRP A 166 1.60 -16.88 -8.05
C TRP A 166 0.77 -15.69 -8.53
N ASP A 167 -0.43 -15.95 -9.08
CA ASP A 167 -1.31 -14.90 -9.58
C ASP A 167 -1.73 -13.95 -8.46
N VAL A 168 -1.99 -14.44 -7.24
CA VAL A 168 -2.19 -13.60 -6.05
C VAL A 168 -0.88 -12.94 -5.62
N ALA A 169 0.21 -13.71 -5.52
CA ALA A 169 1.48 -13.21 -5.02
C ALA A 169 2.01 -12.03 -5.83
N ALA A 170 1.96 -12.13 -7.16
CA ALA A 170 2.46 -11.15 -8.12
C ALA A 170 1.37 -10.24 -8.70
N ASN A 171 0.09 -10.48 -8.37
CA ASN A 171 -1.06 -9.80 -8.97
C ASN A 171 -1.01 -9.82 -10.51
N ASN A 172 -0.75 -11.01 -11.08
CA ASN A 172 -0.61 -11.24 -12.52
C ASN A 172 0.42 -10.33 -13.24
N THR A 173 1.39 -9.79 -12.50
CA THR A 173 2.39 -8.87 -13.06
C THR A 173 3.78 -9.47 -12.91
N SER A 174 4.51 -9.56 -14.01
CA SER A 174 5.86 -10.12 -14.04
C SER A 174 6.91 -9.03 -14.13
N SER A 175 8.02 -9.17 -13.40
CA SER A 175 9.20 -8.34 -13.58
C SER A 175 10.48 -9.11 -13.25
N ASN A 176 11.55 -8.81 -13.99
CA ASN A 176 12.91 -9.25 -13.68
C ASN A 176 13.86 -8.07 -13.39
N THR A 177 13.34 -6.88 -13.13
CA THR A 177 14.15 -5.71 -12.80
C THR A 177 14.50 -5.69 -11.32
N ASN A 178 15.48 -4.85 -10.96
CA ASN A 178 15.84 -4.57 -9.57
C ASN A 178 15.81 -3.04 -9.36
N PRO A 179 14.82 -2.49 -8.64
CA PRO A 179 13.72 -3.20 -7.98
C PRO A 179 12.71 -3.81 -8.97
N SER A 180 11.91 -4.81 -8.55
CA SER A 180 10.90 -5.41 -9.45
C SER A 180 9.76 -4.45 -9.77
N GLY A 181 9.40 -3.58 -8.82
CA GLY A 181 8.21 -2.72 -8.89
C GLY A 181 6.87 -3.47 -8.82
N VAL A 182 6.90 -4.80 -8.67
CA VAL A 182 5.70 -5.64 -8.60
C VAL A 182 5.21 -5.68 -7.16
N LYS A 183 4.35 -4.74 -6.78
CA LYS A 183 3.74 -4.74 -5.44
C LYS A 183 3.11 -6.09 -5.10
N GLY A 184 2.31 -6.64 -6.02
CA GLY A 184 1.64 -7.91 -5.81
C GLY A 184 0.81 -7.93 -4.52
N ILE A 185 0.96 -9.00 -3.74
CA ILE A 185 0.31 -9.16 -2.42
C ILE A 185 1.00 -8.36 -1.29
N CYS A 186 2.17 -7.79 -1.53
CA CYS A 186 2.92 -7.04 -0.53
C CYS A 186 2.21 -5.74 -0.11
N PRO A 187 2.45 -5.24 1.12
CA PRO A 187 1.90 -3.96 1.56
C PRO A 187 2.51 -2.79 0.76
N THR A 188 1.87 -1.63 0.81
CA THR A 188 2.36 -0.43 0.11
C THR A 188 3.77 -0.03 0.61
N GLY A 189 4.66 0.35 -0.31
CA GLY A 189 6.08 0.64 -0.03
C GLY A 189 6.97 -0.60 -0.01
N TRP A 190 6.40 -1.76 -0.36
CA TRP A 190 7.08 -3.05 -0.46
C TRP A 190 6.58 -3.78 -1.70
N HIS A 191 7.44 -4.63 -2.25
CA HIS A 191 7.14 -5.39 -3.45
C HIS A 191 7.59 -6.85 -3.35
N LEU A 192 7.06 -7.68 -4.25
CA LEU A 192 7.49 -9.06 -4.42
C LEU A 192 8.82 -9.07 -5.18
N PRO A 193 9.87 -9.73 -4.66
CA PRO A 193 11.21 -9.68 -5.24
C PRO A 193 11.27 -10.39 -6.60
N SER A 194 11.96 -9.78 -7.55
CA SER A 194 12.29 -10.40 -8.83
C SER A 194 13.40 -11.45 -8.70
N ASP A 195 13.63 -12.21 -9.76
CA ASP A 195 14.70 -13.18 -9.82
C ASP A 195 16.08 -12.49 -9.79
N ALA A 196 16.20 -11.29 -10.35
CA ALA A 196 17.39 -10.44 -10.24
C ALA A 196 17.66 -10.00 -8.80
N GLU A 197 16.63 -9.65 -8.03
CA GLU A 197 16.77 -9.26 -6.63
C GLU A 197 17.16 -10.43 -5.73
N TRP A 198 16.59 -11.62 -5.97
CA TRP A 198 17.03 -12.84 -5.30
C TRP A 198 18.50 -13.15 -5.62
N LYS A 199 18.95 -12.96 -6.87
CA LYS A 199 20.35 -13.16 -7.24
C LYS A 199 21.27 -12.15 -6.57
N GLU A 200 20.86 -10.88 -6.42
CA GLU A 200 21.65 -9.89 -5.66
C GLU A 200 21.84 -10.34 -4.20
N LEU A 201 20.77 -10.77 -3.52
CA LEU A 201 20.87 -11.33 -2.18
C LEU A 201 21.86 -12.49 -2.15
N GLU A 202 21.71 -13.46 -3.04
CA GLU A 202 22.57 -14.65 -3.10
C GLU A 202 24.05 -14.31 -3.32
N MET A 203 24.35 -13.41 -4.25
CA MET A 203 25.71 -12.96 -4.53
C MET A 203 26.29 -12.14 -3.38
N GLY A 204 25.45 -11.35 -2.68
CA GLY A 204 25.82 -10.65 -1.46
C GLY A 204 26.24 -11.59 -0.31
N LEU A 205 25.82 -12.86 -0.36
CA LEU A 205 26.20 -13.90 0.60
C LEU A 205 27.41 -14.74 0.15
N GLY A 206 28.02 -14.40 -0.99
CA GLY A 206 29.22 -15.05 -1.51
C GLY A 206 29.01 -15.97 -2.71
N MET A 207 27.78 -16.06 -3.25
CA MET A 207 27.52 -16.84 -4.46
C MET A 207 28.19 -16.17 -5.67
N SER A 208 28.80 -16.97 -6.56
CA SER A 208 29.35 -16.43 -7.82
C SER A 208 28.23 -16.07 -8.81
N GLN A 209 28.48 -15.12 -9.72
CA GLN A 209 27.54 -14.80 -10.80
C GLN A 209 27.16 -16.04 -11.63
N ALA A 210 28.15 -16.88 -11.95
CA ALA A 210 27.94 -18.11 -12.72
C ALA A 210 27.01 -19.09 -12.00
N ASP A 211 27.17 -19.24 -10.68
CA ASP A 211 26.26 -20.04 -9.87
C ASP A 211 24.88 -19.40 -9.81
N ALA A 212 24.77 -18.09 -9.53
CA ALA A 212 23.51 -17.37 -9.42
C ALA A 212 22.64 -17.49 -10.69
N ASP A 213 23.27 -17.51 -11.87
CA ASP A 213 22.61 -17.69 -13.16
C ASP A 213 22.19 -19.14 -13.45
N ALA A 214 22.78 -20.12 -12.75
CA ALA A 214 22.42 -21.53 -12.90
C ALA A 214 21.04 -21.86 -12.30
N THR A 215 20.53 -23.02 -12.71
CA THR A 215 19.31 -23.64 -12.18
C THR A 215 19.66 -24.84 -11.31
N GLY A 216 18.72 -25.27 -10.46
CA GLY A 216 18.98 -26.31 -9.47
C GLY A 216 19.67 -25.77 -8.22
N TYR A 217 20.23 -26.68 -7.42
CA TYR A 217 20.93 -26.35 -6.17
C TYR A 217 22.30 -25.74 -6.49
N ARG A 218 22.52 -24.52 -6.03
CA ARG A 218 23.68 -23.71 -6.38
C ARG A 218 24.27 -22.97 -5.17
N GLY A 219 25.46 -22.42 -5.38
CA GLY A 219 26.27 -21.84 -4.31
C GLY A 219 26.87 -22.91 -3.40
N THR A 220 27.25 -22.47 -2.21
CA THR A 220 27.99 -23.26 -1.22
C THR A 220 27.20 -23.43 0.08
N ASN A 221 26.97 -22.34 0.82
CA ASN A 221 26.34 -22.32 2.13
C ASN A 221 25.34 -21.15 2.32
N GLU A 222 24.95 -20.45 1.26
CA GLU A 222 24.07 -19.28 1.33
C GLU A 222 22.70 -19.64 1.93
N GLY A 223 22.22 -20.86 1.66
CA GLY A 223 21.03 -21.41 2.32
C GLY A 223 21.21 -21.54 3.83
N ASP A 224 22.36 -22.03 4.33
CA ASP A 224 22.63 -22.10 5.77
C ASP A 224 22.67 -20.72 6.43
N GLN A 225 23.14 -19.70 5.70
CA GLN A 225 23.17 -18.31 6.18
C GLN A 225 21.76 -17.70 6.34
N LEU A 226 20.78 -18.14 5.53
CA LEU A 226 19.39 -17.67 5.56
C LEU A 226 18.48 -18.46 6.52
N LYS A 227 18.75 -19.75 6.72
CA LYS A 227 17.95 -20.64 7.58
C LYS A 227 18.07 -20.25 9.05
N THR A 228 16.97 -20.40 9.80
CA THR A 228 17.03 -20.36 11.28
C THR A 228 17.95 -21.45 11.83
N SER A 229 18.49 -21.23 13.02
CA SER A 229 19.30 -22.23 13.72
C SER A 229 18.50 -23.51 14.05
N SER A 230 17.21 -23.37 14.35
CA SER A 230 16.31 -24.51 14.56
C SER A 230 16.07 -25.36 13.29
N TRP A 231 16.36 -24.80 12.12
CA TRP A 231 16.26 -25.48 10.83
C TRP A 231 17.65 -25.85 10.26
N GLY A 232 18.67 -25.95 11.11
CA GLY A 232 20.01 -26.38 10.72
C GLY A 232 20.83 -25.33 9.98
N GLY A 233 20.40 -24.06 9.97
CA GLY A 233 21.20 -22.93 9.52
C GLY A 233 22.01 -22.28 10.64
N ASN A 234 22.70 -21.19 10.31
CA ASN A 234 23.34 -20.31 11.28
C ASN A 234 22.63 -18.95 11.40
N ASN A 235 21.67 -18.64 10.52
CA ASN A 235 20.89 -17.41 10.49
C ASN A 235 21.74 -16.12 10.57
N SER A 236 22.98 -16.15 10.09
CA SER A 236 23.92 -15.01 10.16
C SER A 236 23.38 -13.75 9.47
N THR A 237 22.46 -13.93 8.52
CA THR A 237 21.80 -12.83 7.79
C THR A 237 20.63 -12.19 8.53
N GLY A 238 20.04 -12.87 9.51
CA GLY A 238 18.76 -12.47 10.10
C GLY A 238 17.54 -12.66 9.18
N PHE A 239 17.69 -13.31 8.02
CA PHE A 239 16.56 -13.63 7.15
C PHE A 239 15.58 -14.60 7.82
N THR A 240 16.00 -15.45 8.76
CA THR A 240 15.10 -16.32 9.53
C THR A 240 14.15 -17.17 8.66
N ALA A 241 14.68 -17.81 7.60
CA ALA A 241 13.90 -18.71 6.77
C ALA A 241 13.39 -19.92 7.59
N LEU A 242 12.16 -20.37 7.32
CA LEU A 242 11.52 -21.49 8.00
C LEU A 242 11.02 -22.53 6.98
N PRO A 243 10.97 -23.83 7.35
CA PRO A 243 10.50 -24.91 6.49
C PRO A 243 8.96 -25.02 6.45
N GLY A 244 8.31 -23.99 5.90
CA GLY A 244 6.84 -23.90 5.85
C GLY A 244 6.16 -24.86 4.89
N GLY A 245 6.93 -25.64 4.13
CA GLY A 245 6.41 -26.54 3.11
C GLY A 245 5.81 -25.80 1.91
N SER A 246 5.07 -26.54 1.10
CA SER A 246 4.39 -26.03 -0.09
C SER A 246 3.06 -26.73 -0.33
N ARG A 247 2.28 -26.17 -1.26
CA ARG A 247 1.13 -26.85 -1.87
C ARG A 247 1.36 -26.95 -3.38
N PHE A 248 1.63 -28.14 -3.91
CA PHE A 248 1.82 -28.27 -5.37
C PHE A 248 0.48 -28.41 -6.09
N SER A 249 0.40 -27.85 -7.30
CA SER A 249 -0.75 -27.91 -8.21
C SER A 249 -1.25 -29.34 -8.43
N SER A 250 -0.35 -30.32 -8.59
CA SER A 250 -0.71 -31.72 -8.83
C SER A 250 -1.42 -32.33 -7.60
N GLY A 251 -2.75 -32.44 -7.68
CA GLY A 251 -3.57 -33.09 -6.66
C GLY A 251 -3.84 -32.24 -5.41
N ALA A 252 -3.53 -30.95 -5.42
CA ALA A 252 -3.82 -30.01 -4.32
C ALA A 252 -3.18 -30.40 -2.96
N ASN A 253 -2.12 -31.20 -2.98
CA ASN A 253 -1.50 -31.78 -1.80
C ASN A 253 -0.44 -30.86 -1.19
N PHE A 254 -0.29 -30.97 0.13
CA PHE A 254 0.72 -30.27 0.91
C PHE A 254 1.94 -31.15 1.14
N TYR A 255 3.14 -30.58 1.01
CA TYR A 255 4.40 -31.31 1.11
C TYR A 255 5.47 -30.54 1.89
N ASN A 256 6.44 -31.28 2.43
CA ASN A 256 7.69 -30.75 2.98
C ASN A 256 7.59 -29.86 4.23
N ASP A 257 6.51 -29.94 5.02
CA ASP A 257 6.50 -29.31 6.36
C ASP A 257 7.65 -29.81 7.23
N GLY A 258 8.40 -28.87 7.80
CA GLY A 258 9.60 -29.17 8.58
C GLY A 258 10.82 -29.58 7.73
N ILE A 259 10.66 -29.76 6.42
CA ILE A 259 11.72 -30.25 5.52
C ILE A 259 12.24 -29.14 4.60
N ALA A 260 11.35 -28.36 3.96
CA ALA A 260 11.74 -27.35 2.99
C ALA A 260 10.88 -26.08 3.07
N GLY A 261 11.47 -24.94 2.72
CA GLY A 261 10.78 -23.67 2.53
C GLY A 261 10.86 -23.24 1.07
N PHE A 262 9.82 -22.58 0.58
CA PHE A 262 9.64 -22.20 -0.81
C PHE A 262 9.14 -20.75 -0.89
N TRP A 263 9.77 -19.95 -1.75
CA TRP A 263 9.43 -18.53 -1.90
C TRP A 263 9.25 -18.14 -3.37
N TRP A 264 8.16 -17.44 -3.63
CA TRP A 264 7.90 -16.90 -4.97
C TRP A 264 8.88 -15.79 -5.34
N SER A 265 9.15 -15.71 -6.64
CA SER A 265 9.68 -14.53 -7.30
C SER A 265 8.59 -13.88 -8.16
N ALA A 266 8.65 -12.57 -8.35
CA ALA A 266 7.83 -11.83 -9.32
C ALA A 266 8.20 -12.14 -10.78
N THR A 267 9.20 -12.96 -11.05
CA THR A 267 9.64 -13.25 -12.43
C THR A 267 8.98 -14.49 -12.99
N GLU A 268 8.20 -14.32 -14.05
CA GLU A 268 7.66 -15.42 -14.84
C GLU A 268 8.72 -16.08 -15.75
N ASN A 269 8.43 -17.32 -16.13
CA ASN A 269 9.09 -18.02 -17.22
C ASN A 269 8.03 -18.81 -18.00
N SER A 270 7.51 -18.21 -19.06
CA SER A 270 6.38 -18.75 -19.84
C SER A 270 5.16 -18.98 -18.93
N ASN A 271 4.59 -20.19 -18.93
CA ASN A 271 3.43 -20.57 -18.12
C ASN A 271 3.77 -20.85 -16.65
N MET A 272 5.04 -20.75 -16.26
CA MET A 272 5.52 -21.02 -14.91
C MET A 272 6.10 -19.73 -14.31
N ALA A 273 6.45 -19.77 -13.02
CA ALA A 273 7.18 -18.69 -12.36
C ALA A 273 8.39 -19.20 -11.59
N TRP A 274 9.40 -18.34 -11.45
CA TRP A 274 10.59 -18.65 -10.66
C TRP A 274 10.28 -18.66 -9.18
N ARG A 275 10.95 -19.56 -8.46
CA ARG A 275 10.94 -19.63 -7.00
C ARG A 275 12.33 -19.93 -6.45
N ARG A 276 12.47 -19.79 -5.14
CA ARG A 276 13.61 -20.29 -4.36
C ARG A 276 13.17 -21.38 -3.41
N ASP A 277 13.99 -22.42 -3.31
CA ASP A 277 13.78 -23.49 -2.33
C ASP A 277 15.04 -23.62 -1.47
N ILE A 278 14.83 -23.79 -0.17
CA ILE A 278 15.89 -24.16 0.77
C ILE A 278 15.41 -25.40 1.52
N ALA A 279 16.29 -26.38 1.73
CA ALA A 279 15.96 -27.66 2.36
C ALA A 279 16.79 -27.88 3.63
N LEU A 280 16.25 -28.64 4.58
CA LEU A 280 16.86 -28.94 5.88
C LEU A 280 18.31 -29.43 5.75
N THR A 281 18.55 -30.37 4.83
CA THR A 281 19.86 -31.03 4.64
C THR A 281 20.75 -30.36 3.60
N GLN A 282 20.35 -29.20 3.06
CA GLN A 282 21.10 -28.48 2.03
C GLN A 282 21.53 -27.12 2.56
N GLY A 283 22.82 -26.81 2.43
CA GLY A 283 23.35 -25.46 2.63
C GLY A 283 23.20 -24.55 1.41
N LYS A 284 22.77 -25.12 0.28
CA LYS A 284 22.59 -24.44 -1.00
C LYS A 284 21.19 -23.90 -1.18
N ILE A 285 21.04 -22.97 -2.11
CA ILE A 285 19.74 -22.45 -2.56
C ILE A 285 19.40 -23.09 -3.90
N ARG A 286 18.15 -23.55 -4.06
CA ARG A 286 17.65 -24.05 -5.33
C ARG A 286 16.87 -22.96 -6.06
N ARG A 287 17.16 -22.67 -7.34
CA ARG A 287 16.16 -22.01 -8.22
C ARG A 287 15.74 -22.85 -9.39
N VAL A 288 14.45 -22.76 -9.63
CA VAL A 288 13.69 -23.61 -10.52
C VAL A 288 12.34 -22.95 -10.72
N THR A 289 11.64 -23.31 -11.79
CA THR A 289 10.30 -22.81 -12.09
C THR A 289 9.24 -23.77 -11.55
N SER A 290 8.07 -23.23 -11.20
CA SER A 290 6.90 -24.01 -10.78
C SER A 290 5.63 -23.47 -11.42
N ASP A 291 4.62 -24.33 -11.49
CA ASP A 291 3.28 -23.94 -11.92
C ASP A 291 2.73 -22.84 -11.01
N LYS A 292 2.12 -21.82 -11.62
CA LYS A 292 1.58 -20.65 -10.95
C LYS A 292 0.48 -20.99 -9.93
N ASP A 293 -0.22 -22.11 -10.13
CA ASP A 293 -1.26 -22.63 -9.21
C ASP A 293 -0.70 -23.26 -7.92
N SER A 294 0.63 -23.36 -7.78
CA SER A 294 1.27 -23.87 -6.56
C SER A 294 1.24 -22.81 -5.45
N GLY A 295 1.09 -23.25 -4.20
CA GLY A 295 1.18 -22.40 -3.02
C GLY A 295 2.60 -22.35 -2.45
N PHE A 296 3.26 -21.19 -2.53
CA PHE A 296 4.53 -20.90 -1.86
C PHE A 296 4.46 -19.62 -1.02
N SER A 297 5.42 -19.45 -0.11
CA SER A 297 5.48 -18.28 0.76
C SER A 297 5.91 -17.03 -0.01
N VAL A 298 5.59 -15.86 0.54
CA VAL A 298 6.01 -14.55 0.04
C VAL A 298 6.89 -13.86 1.08
N ARG A 299 7.98 -13.28 0.59
CA ARG A 299 8.92 -12.42 1.33
C ARG A 299 9.01 -11.12 0.58
N CYS A 300 8.46 -10.04 1.13
CA CYS A 300 8.52 -8.75 0.46
C CYS A 300 9.86 -8.06 0.74
N ILE A 301 10.28 -7.24 -0.21
CA ILE A 301 11.44 -6.36 -0.14
C ILE A 301 10.93 -4.91 -0.20
N LYS A 302 11.61 -3.99 0.49
CA LYS A 302 11.21 -2.58 0.53
C LYS A 302 11.61 -1.87 -0.77
N ASP A 303 10.77 -0.94 -1.22
CA ASP A 303 11.03 -0.04 -2.36
C ASP A 303 12.21 0.92 -2.10
#